data_AF-A0A832Q8S3-F1
#
_entry.id   AF-A0A832Q8S3-F1
#
_cell.length_a   1.000
_cell.length_b   1.000
_cell.length_c   1.000
_cell.angle_alpha   90.00
_cell.angle_beta   90.00
_cell.angle_gamma   90.00
#
_symmetry.space_group_name_H-M   'P 1'
#
loop_
_entity.id
_entity.type
_entity.pdbx_description
1 polymer ?
#
loop_
_entity_poly.entity_id
_entity_poly.type
_entity_poly.pdbx_seq_one_letter_code
_entity_poly.pdbx_strand_id
1 'polypeptide(L)'
;MKLVKQADFNDPTVDPFVFTECVQTIYPVEGTATPLAPGQVIDYEVPDMYGRPWADIWRKYWEEGMEQPEQPEQESIFIFD
;
A
#
# COMPACT_ATOMS: atom_id res chain seq x y z
N MET A 1 -3.04 -9.33 28.25
CA MET A 1 -3.83 -9.79 27.08
C MET A 1 -3.95 -11.31 27.18
N LYS A 2 -5.16 -11.86 27.29
CA LYS A 2 -5.40 -13.31 27.39
C LYS A 2 -6.01 -13.78 26.08
N LEU A 3 -5.29 -14.63 25.35
CA LEU A 3 -5.81 -15.24 24.11
C LEU A 3 -6.93 -16.24 24.49
N VAL A 4 -8.05 -16.16 23.80
CA VAL A 4 -9.20 -17.08 23.96
C VAL A 4 -9.22 -18.00 22.74
N LYS A 5 -9.23 -19.31 22.98
CA LYS A 5 -9.35 -20.32 21.92
C LYS A 5 -10.76 -20.24 21.32
N GLN A 6 -10.85 -20.03 20.01
CA GLN A 6 -12.14 -19.90 19.32
C GLN A 6 -12.70 -21.24 18.85
N ALA A 7 -11.87 -22.19 18.42
CA ALA A 7 -12.31 -23.50 17.93
C ALA A 7 -11.23 -24.58 18.08
N ASP A 8 -11.63 -25.84 18.00
CA ASP A 8 -10.73 -26.99 17.81
C ASP A 8 -10.48 -27.25 16.32
N PHE A 9 -9.36 -27.91 16.00
CA PHE A 9 -8.92 -28.10 14.60
C PHE A 9 -9.95 -28.82 13.71
N ASN A 10 -10.74 -29.73 14.29
CA ASN A 10 -11.77 -30.51 13.58
C ASN A 10 -13.19 -30.10 13.96
N ASP A 11 -13.40 -28.88 14.48
CA ASP A 11 -14.74 -28.42 14.83
C ASP A 11 -15.61 -28.27 13.56
N PRO A 12 -16.66 -29.10 13.39
CA PRO A 12 -17.48 -29.07 12.17
C PRO A 12 -18.43 -27.87 12.13
N THR A 13 -18.50 -27.07 13.20
CA THR A 13 -19.41 -25.92 13.33
C THR A 13 -18.72 -24.59 13.04
N VAL A 14 -17.41 -24.59 12.80
CA VAL A 14 -16.61 -23.40 12.55
C VAL A 14 -15.89 -23.54 11.22
N ASP A 15 -16.13 -22.60 10.30
CA ASP A 15 -15.41 -22.54 9.04
C ASP A 15 -13.95 -22.13 9.25
N PRO A 16 -12.97 -22.82 8.63
CA PRO A 16 -11.58 -22.41 8.69
C PRO A 16 -11.40 -20.98 8.17
N PHE A 17 -10.68 -20.14 8.92
CA PHE A 17 -10.24 -18.85 8.41
C PHE A 17 -9.26 -19.10 7.26
N VAL A 18 -9.71 -18.86 6.03
CA VAL A 18 -8.85 -18.91 4.85
C VAL A 18 -7.95 -17.69 4.87
N PHE A 19 -6.75 -17.88 5.38
CA PHE A 19 -5.71 -16.85 5.38
C PHE A 19 -4.89 -16.99 4.09
N THR A 20 -5.31 -16.26 3.05
CA THR A 20 -4.56 -16.16 1.80
C THR A 20 -3.73 -14.89 1.84
N GLU A 21 -2.45 -15.02 2.19
CA GLU A 21 -1.49 -13.93 2.02
C GLU A 21 -0.76 -14.06 0.69
N CYS A 22 -0.73 -12.97 -0.08
CA CYS A 22 0.15 -12.86 -1.23
C CYS A 22 1.58 -12.66 -0.73
N VAL A 23 2.51 -13.48 -1.19
CA VAL A 23 3.93 -13.15 -1.06
C VAL A 23 4.22 -12.02 -2.03
N GLN A 24 4.47 -10.81 -1.51
CA GLN A 24 4.77 -9.65 -2.34
C GLN A 24 6.12 -9.84 -3.05
N THR A 25 6.07 -10.01 -4.37
CA THR A 25 7.26 -10.10 -5.23
C THR A 25 7.45 -8.86 -6.11
N ILE A 26 6.51 -7.90 -6.07
CA ILE A 26 6.57 -6.66 -6.83
C ILE A 26 6.69 -5.48 -5.85
N TYR A 27 7.71 -4.66 -6.03
CA TYR A 27 8.02 -3.51 -5.18
C TYR A 27 8.16 -2.22 -6.01
N PRO A 28 7.78 -1.05 -5.48
CA PRO A 28 7.91 0.23 -6.17
C PRO A 28 9.36 0.76 -6.14
N VAL A 29 10.30 0.01 -6.73
CA VAL A 29 11.71 0.44 -6.83
C VAL A 29 11.78 1.69 -7.69
N GLU A 30 12.26 2.79 -7.11
CA GLU A 30 12.31 4.11 -7.76
C GLU A 30 10.97 4.52 -8.40
N GLY A 31 9.87 4.16 -7.72
CA GLY A 31 8.52 4.46 -8.17
C GLY A 31 8.00 3.63 -9.34
N THR A 32 8.75 2.62 -9.77
CA THR A 32 8.32 1.65 -10.79
C THR A 32 7.96 0.32 -10.15
N ALA A 33 6.82 -0.26 -10.54
CA ALA A 33 6.41 -1.59 -10.11
C ALA A 33 7.35 -2.66 -10.67
N THR A 34 8.34 -3.05 -9.86
CA THR A 34 9.46 -3.89 -10.26
C THR A 34 9.34 -5.28 -9.63
N PRO A 35 9.32 -6.36 -10.44
CA PRO A 35 9.37 -7.73 -9.91
C PRO A 35 10.78 -8.05 -9.40
N LEU A 36 10.89 -8.63 -8.21
CA LEU A 36 12.15 -9.00 -7.58
C LEU A 36 12.28 -10.52 -7.44
N ALA A 37 13.49 -11.02 -7.64
CA ALA A 37 13.81 -12.44 -7.49
C ALA A 37 14.08 -12.78 -6.00
N PRO A 38 13.81 -14.04 -5.57
CA PRO A 38 14.17 -14.49 -4.23
C PRO A 38 15.67 -14.30 -3.93
N GLY A 39 15.99 -13.78 -2.75
CA GLY A 39 17.37 -13.55 -2.29
C GLY A 39 17.95 -12.18 -2.66
N GLN A 40 17.24 -11.38 -3.46
CA GLN A 40 17.63 -10.00 -3.74
C GLN A 40 17.38 -9.12 -2.50
N VAL A 41 18.37 -8.30 -2.14
CA VAL A 41 18.27 -7.30 -1.07
C VAL A 41 18.09 -5.94 -1.71
N ILE A 42 17.11 -5.18 -1.24
CA ILE A 42 16.82 -3.81 -1.68
C ILE A 42 16.74 -2.88 -0.47
N ASP A 43 17.08 -1.61 -0.68
CA ASP A 43 16.70 -0.54 0.25
C ASP A 43 15.23 -0.21 0.00
N TYR A 44 14.40 -0.39 1.03
CA TYR A 44 12.94 -0.23 0.93
C TYR A 44 12.43 0.76 1.98
N GLU A 45 11.89 1.87 1.50
CA GLU A 45 11.15 2.83 2.32
C GLU A 45 9.71 2.33 2.46
N VAL A 46 9.29 2.06 3.70
CA VAL A 46 7.94 1.56 3.97
C VAL A 46 6.95 2.71 3.76
N PRO A 47 5.95 2.55 2.86
CA PRO A 47 4.96 3.59 2.62
C PRO A 47 4.03 3.79 3.82
N ASP A 48 3.59 5.02 4.04
CA ASP A 48 2.46 5.28 4.94
C ASP A 48 1.17 4.70 4.34
N MET A 49 0.70 3.62 4.94
CA MET A 49 -0.49 2.90 4.49
C MET A 49 -1.80 3.67 4.75
N TYR A 50 -1.79 4.66 5.65
CA TYR A 50 -2.96 5.49 5.93
C TYR A 50 -3.01 6.76 5.08
N GLY A 51 -1.92 7.09 4.39
CA GLY A 51 -1.81 8.23 3.49
C GLY A 51 -2.22 7.92 2.04
N ARG A 52 -1.55 8.59 1.10
CA ARG A 52 -1.68 8.34 -0.35
C ARG A 52 -0.34 7.91 -0.93
N PRO A 53 0.13 6.69 -0.62
CA PRO A 53 1.51 6.29 -0.93
C PRO A 53 1.83 6.31 -2.42
N TRP A 54 0.84 6.08 -3.29
CA TRP A 54 1.01 6.22 -4.74
C TRP A 54 1.33 7.66 -5.15
N ALA A 55 0.71 8.65 -4.50
CA ALA A 55 0.91 10.07 -4.82
C ALA A 55 2.27 10.55 -4.33
N ASP A 56 2.71 10.08 -3.16
CA ASP A 56 4.03 10.44 -2.63
C ASP A 56 5.16 9.82 -3.45
N ILE A 57 5.01 8.55 -3.87
CA ILE A 57 5.92 7.90 -4.82
C ILE A 57 5.93 8.67 -6.15
N TRP A 58 4.76 9.06 -6.65
CA TRP A 58 4.66 9.82 -7.90
C TRP A 58 5.40 11.15 -7.82
N ARG A 59 5.14 11.92 -6.77
CA ARG A 59 5.82 13.21 -6.51
C ARG A 59 7.33 13.06 -6.45
N LYS A 60 7.83 12.01 -5.79
CA LYS A 60 9.26 11.77 -5.58
C LYS A 60 10.02 11.42 -6.88
N TYR A 61 9.42 10.63 -7.77
CA TYR A 61 10.13 10.06 -8.93
C TYR A 61 9.67 10.58 -10.30
N TRP A 62 8.49 11.20 -10.39
CA TRP A 62 7.86 11.54 -11.66
C TRP A 62 7.45 13.02 -11.79
N GLU A 63 7.37 13.77 -10.69
CA GLU A 63 7.07 15.21 -10.68
C GLU A 63 8.32 16.08 -10.57
N GLU A 64 9.46 15.62 -11.10
CA GLU A 64 10.70 16.39 -11.08
C GLU A 64 10.53 17.72 -11.82
N GLY A 65 10.78 18.83 -11.11
CA GLY A 65 10.61 20.18 -11.66
C GLY A 65 9.17 20.68 -11.73
N MET A 66 8.20 19.95 -11.17
CA MET A 66 6.84 20.45 -10.97
C MET A 66 6.71 21.09 -9.59
N GLU A 67 5.91 22.15 -9.51
CA GLU A 67 5.54 22.80 -8.26
C GLU A 67 4.08 22.50 -7.94
N GLN A 68 3.80 22.21 -6.67
CA GLN A 68 2.43 22.06 -6.23
C GLN A 68 1.71 23.41 -6.35
N PRO A 69 0.50 23.46 -6.92
CA PRO A 69 -0.27 24.70 -6.98
C PRO A 69 -0.47 25.29 -5.58
N GLU A 70 -0.26 26.60 -5.43
CA GLU A 70 -0.41 27.31 -4.16
C GLU A 70 -1.85 27.27 -3.63
N GLN A 71 -2.83 27.04 -4.50
CA GLN A 71 -4.26 27.13 -4.18
C GLN A 71 -5.02 25.90 -4.73
N PRO A 72 -4.97 24.75 -4.02
CA PRO A 72 -5.64 23.52 -4.46
C PRO A 72 -7.16 23.65 -4.57
N GLU A 73 -7.75 24.65 -3.89
CA GLU A 73 -9.20 24.88 -3.81
C GLU A 73 -9.76 25.67 -5.01
N GLN A 74 -8.93 26.51 -5.67
CA GLN A 74 -9.41 27.45 -6.70
C GLN A 74 -9.54 26.83 -8.10
N GLU A 75 -8.91 25.67 -8.30
CA GLU A 75 -9.01 24.88 -9.53
C GLU A 75 -9.90 23.64 -9.35
N SER A 76 -10.85 23.67 -8.40
CA SER A 76 -11.87 22.63 -8.36
C SER A 76 -12.67 22.67 -9.66
N ILE A 77 -12.54 21.62 -10.48
CA ILE A 77 -13.40 21.40 -11.65
C ILE A 77 -14.87 21.21 -11.19
N PHE A 78 -15.07 20.88 -9.91
CA PHE A 78 -16.37 20.75 -9.28
C PHE A 78 -16.67 22.02 -8.47
N ILE A 79 -17.14 23.04 -9.17
CA ILE A 79 -17.86 24.15 -8.56
C ILE A 79 -19.33 23.73 -8.54
N PHE A 80 -19.88 23.55 -7.35
CA PHE A 80 -21.31 23.29 -7.17
C PHE A 80 -21.99 24.59 -6.75
N ASP A 81 -23.01 25.00 -7.51
CA ASP A 81 -23.92 26.11 -7.19
C ASP A 81 -24.82 25.79 -5.99
#